data_AF-A0A1V0DD94-F1
#
_entry.id   AF-A0A1V0DD94-F1
#
_cell.length_a   1.000
_cell.length_b   1.000
_cell.length_c   1.000
_cell.angle_alpha   90.00
_cell.angle_beta   90.00
_cell.angle_gamma   90.00
#
_symmetry.space_group_name_H-M   'P 1'
#
loop_
_entity.id
_entity.type
_entity.pdbx_description
1 polymer ?
#
loop_
_entity_poly.entity_id
_entity_poly.type
_entity_poly.pdbx_seq_one_letter_code
_entity_poly.pdbx_strand_id
1 'polypeptide(L)'
;MQHLPLGGVLALVLLTASACSVVTEPDPPVADSTLVAVLADLHLADVRASLVHDVPPGTRDSVLAHHGLTPAEFEAALRYYVERPDAYLELYNRVLDHLTEESMRPAMSDPAGPSEPPPSP
;
A
#
# COMPACT_ATOMS: atom_id res chain seq x y z
N MET A 1 65.56 -2.04 12.05
CA MET A 1 64.44 -1.11 12.31
C MET A 1 63.78 -0.83 10.97
N GLN A 2 62.63 -1.46 10.73
CA GLN A 2 61.96 -1.51 9.42
C GLN A 2 61.21 -0.21 9.15
N HIS A 3 61.44 0.37 7.98
CA HIS A 3 60.80 1.58 7.50
C HIS A 3 59.38 1.22 7.04
N LEU A 4 58.35 1.66 7.76
CA LEU A 4 56.98 1.61 7.24
C LEU A 4 56.90 2.52 6.02
N PRO A 5 56.49 2.03 4.84
CA PRO A 5 56.41 2.87 3.65
C PRO A 5 55.26 3.88 3.83
N LEU A 6 55.60 5.17 3.79
CA LEU A 6 54.68 6.31 3.78
C LEU A 6 53.51 6.15 2.79
N GLY A 7 53.69 5.35 1.73
CA GLY A 7 52.64 5.03 0.75
C GLY A 7 51.49 4.18 1.29
N GLY A 8 51.71 3.35 2.31
CA GLY A 8 50.65 2.52 2.91
C GLY A 8 49.65 3.34 3.74
N VAL A 9 50.14 4.39 4.41
CA VAL A 9 49.29 5.28 5.23
C VAL A 9 48.41 6.16 4.33
N LEU A 10 48.92 6.58 3.17
CA LEU A 10 48.15 7.41 2.24
C LEU A 10 47.01 6.64 1.56
N ALA A 11 47.22 5.36 1.21
CA ALA A 11 46.17 4.52 0.62
C ALA A 11 45.04 4.19 1.60
N LEU A 12 45.33 4.07 2.90
CA LEU A 12 44.33 3.76 3.93
C LEU A 12 43.36 4.94 4.19
N VAL A 13 43.81 6.18 3.98
CA VAL A 13 43.00 7.40 4.18
C VAL A 13 42.00 7.62 3.03
N LEU A 14 42.29 7.15 1.81
CA LEU A 14 41.36 7.29 0.67
C LEU A 14 40.18 6.29 0.71
N LEU A 15 40.29 5.19 1.47
CA LEU A 15 39.26 4.15 1.54
C LEU A 15 38.14 4.41 2.56
N THR A 16 38.27 5.42 3.42
CA THR A 16 37.26 5.75 4.44
C THR A 16 36.29 6.85 3.99
N ALA A 17 36.40 7.32 2.74
CA ALA A 17 35.56 8.39 2.19
C ALA A 17 34.33 7.87 1.41
N SER A 18 34.01 6.58 1.47
CA SER A 18 32.66 6.09 1.15
C SER A 18 31.71 6.45 2.30
N ALA A 19 31.53 7.75 2.52
CA ALA A 19 30.46 8.27 3.35
C ALA A 19 29.16 7.77 2.72
N CYS A 20 28.45 6.91 3.44
CA CYS A 20 27.05 6.63 3.18
C CYS A 20 26.33 7.98 3.27
N SER A 21 26.13 8.65 2.13
CA SER A 21 25.08 9.66 2.05
C SER A 21 23.80 8.91 2.38
N VAL A 22 23.28 9.12 3.58
CA VAL A 22 21.91 8.79 3.93
C VAL A 22 21.06 9.63 2.99
N VAL A 23 20.71 9.06 1.85
CA VAL A 23 19.68 9.61 0.97
C VAL A 23 18.40 9.43 1.76
N THR A 24 17.98 10.47 2.46
CA THR A 24 16.63 10.54 3.00
C THR A 24 15.71 10.60 1.78
N GLU A 25 15.02 9.49 1.51
CA GLU A 25 13.98 9.51 0.50
C GLU A 25 12.91 10.52 0.90
N PRO A 26 12.37 11.29 -0.06
CA PRO A 26 11.27 12.21 0.24
C PRO A 26 10.08 11.41 0.75
N ASP A 27 9.36 11.94 1.74
CA ASP A 27 8.16 11.30 2.28
C ASP A 27 7.10 11.09 1.18
N PRO A 28 6.31 10.00 1.24
CA PRO A 28 5.23 9.77 0.30
C PRO A 28 4.15 10.86 0.42
N PRO A 29 3.51 11.27 -0.68
CA PRO A 29 2.44 12.30 -0.66
C PRO A 29 1.22 11.93 0.18
N VAL A 30 1.00 10.64 0.42
CA VAL A 30 -0.09 10.07 1.19
C VAL A 30 0.48 8.93 2.04
N ALA A 31 -0.04 8.73 3.25
CA ALA A 31 0.39 7.63 4.10
C ALA A 31 0.13 6.27 3.43
N ASP A 32 1.10 5.36 3.52
CA ASP A 32 1.03 4.01 2.95
C ASP A 32 -0.26 3.28 3.33
N SER A 33 -0.69 3.36 4.59
CA SER A 33 -1.92 2.72 5.07
C SER A 33 -3.16 3.24 4.36
N THR A 34 -3.23 4.55 4.10
CA THR A 34 -4.35 5.17 3.38
C THR A 34 -4.35 4.75 1.93
N LEU A 35 -3.18 4.74 1.28
CA LEU A 35 -3.08 4.32 -0.11
C LEU A 35 -3.41 2.83 -0.28
N VAL A 36 -2.98 1.97 0.66
CA VAL A 36 -3.33 0.54 0.68
C VAL A 36 -4.84 0.34 0.77
N ALA A 37 -5.50 1.00 1.73
CA ALA A 37 -6.95 0.88 1.92
C ALA A 37 -7.73 1.37 0.69
N VAL A 38 -7.33 2.51 0.10
CA VAL A 38 -7.94 3.04 -1.12
C VAL A 38 -7.79 2.08 -2.30
N LEU A 39 -6.60 1.52 -2.52
CA LEU A 39 -6.37 0.59 -3.62
C LEU A 39 -7.17 -0.71 -3.44
N ALA A 40 -7.27 -1.22 -2.21
CA ALA A 40 -8.10 -2.38 -1.89
C ALA A 40 -9.58 -2.11 -2.21
N ASP A 41 -10.12 -0.98 -1.74
CA ASP A 41 -11.52 -0.61 -1.99
C ASP A 41 -11.82 -0.39 -3.47
N LEU A 42 -10.90 0.22 -4.22
CA LEU A 42 -11.03 0.37 -5.67
C LEU A 42 -11.03 -1.00 -6.38
N HIS A 43 -10.20 -1.95 -5.95
CA HIS A 43 -10.23 -3.31 -6.49
C HIS A 43 -11.54 -4.03 -6.18
N LEU A 44 -12.05 -3.91 -4.96
CA LEU A 44 -13.34 -4.50 -4.59
C LEU A 44 -14.50 -3.87 -5.38
N ALA A 45 -14.47 -2.55 -5.59
CA ALA A 45 -15.44 -1.84 -6.41
C ALA A 45 -15.42 -2.32 -7.87
N ASP A 46 -14.23 -2.54 -8.44
CA ASP A 46 -14.06 -3.05 -9.80
C ASP A 46 -14.54 -4.51 -9.94
N VAL A 47 -14.26 -5.36 -8.96
CA VAL A 47 -14.81 -6.73 -8.93
C VAL A 47 -16.34 -6.68 -8.87
N ARG A 48 -16.93 -5.84 -8.00
CA ARG A 48 -18.39 -5.66 -7.95
C ARG A 48 -18.95 -5.18 -9.29
N ALA A 49 -18.23 -4.28 -9.97
CA ALA A 49 -18.56 -3.83 -11.31
C ALA A 49 -18.67 -4.97 -12.31
N SER A 50 -17.68 -5.85 -12.29
CA SER A 50 -17.58 -6.98 -13.21
C SER A 50 -18.68 -8.02 -12.99
N LEU A 51 -19.18 -8.16 -11.75
CA LEU A 51 -20.19 -9.15 -11.38
C LEU A 51 -21.63 -8.68 -11.61
N VAL A 52 -21.93 -7.43 -11.27
CA VAL A 52 -23.32 -6.92 -11.25
C VAL A 52 -23.64 -6.07 -12.48
N HIS A 53 -22.63 -5.64 -13.24
CA HIS A 53 -22.77 -4.74 -14.39
C HIS A 53 -23.53 -3.42 -14.10
N ASP A 54 -23.65 -3.06 -12.83
CA ASP A 54 -24.30 -1.85 -12.36
C ASP A 54 -23.39 -1.16 -11.34
N VAL A 55 -22.61 -0.20 -11.84
CA VAL A 55 -21.75 0.65 -11.02
C VAL A 55 -22.22 2.08 -11.13
N PRO A 56 -22.55 2.73 -10.01
CA PRO A 56 -22.85 4.14 -10.01
C PRO A 56 -21.71 4.96 -10.61
N PRO A 57 -22.00 5.92 -11.51
CA PRO A 57 -20.99 6.85 -11.98
C PRO A 57 -20.38 7.58 -10.78
N GLY A 58 -19.05 7.79 -10.79
CA GLY A 58 -18.34 8.43 -9.69
C GLY A 58 -18.01 7.51 -8.51
N THR A 59 -18.13 6.20 -8.65
CA THR A 59 -17.70 5.23 -7.61
C THR A 59 -16.25 5.45 -7.19
N ARG A 60 -15.33 5.67 -8.15
CA ARG A 60 -13.93 5.99 -7.84
C ARG A 60 -13.81 7.22 -6.94
N ASP A 61 -14.44 8.32 -7.33
CA ASP A 61 -14.37 9.58 -6.58
C ASP A 61 -15.00 9.45 -5.19
N SER A 62 -16.05 8.63 -5.08
CA SER A 62 -16.68 8.30 -3.79
C SER A 62 -15.75 7.51 -2.88
N VAL A 63 -15.01 6.53 -3.41
CA VAL A 63 -13.99 5.77 -2.66
C VAL A 63 -12.87 6.70 -2.21
N LEU A 64 -12.34 7.55 -3.11
CA LEU A 64 -11.30 8.51 -2.75
C LEU A 64 -11.76 9.46 -1.63
N ALA A 65 -12.97 10.01 -1.76
CA ALA A 65 -13.55 10.91 -0.76
C ALA A 65 -13.78 10.22 0.59
N HIS A 66 -14.15 8.93 0.59
CA HIS A 66 -14.31 8.15 1.83
C HIS A 66 -13.00 8.08 2.63
N HIS A 67 -11.87 8.00 1.95
CA HIS A 67 -10.53 8.00 2.54
C HIS A 67 -9.92 9.40 2.71
N GLY A 68 -10.70 10.46 2.46
CA GLY A 68 -10.22 11.84 2.59
C GLY A 68 -9.22 12.27 1.51
N LEU A 69 -9.19 11.58 0.36
CA LEU A 69 -8.30 11.91 -0.75
C LEU A 69 -9.02 12.65 -1.86
N THR A 70 -8.30 13.60 -2.46
CA THR A 70 -8.63 14.15 -3.78
C THR A 70 -8.04 13.27 -4.89
N PRO A 71 -8.59 13.33 -6.12
CA PRO A 71 -7.99 12.68 -7.28
C PRO A 71 -6.53 13.07 -7.51
N ALA A 72 -6.19 14.34 -7.27
CA ALA A 72 -4.84 14.86 -7.46
C ALA A 72 -3.83 14.28 -6.46
N GLU A 73 -4.21 14.14 -5.18
CA GLU A 73 -3.36 13.52 -4.15
C GLU A 73 -3.14 12.04 -4.45
N PHE A 74 -4.20 11.33 -4.87
CA PHE A 74 -4.10 9.93 -5.28
C PHE A 74 -3.17 9.76 -6.49
N GLU A 75 -3.29 10.60 -7.52
CA GLU A 75 -2.39 10.56 -8.68
C GLU A 75 -0.94 10.90 -8.33
N ALA A 76 -0.72 11.86 -7.43
CA ALA A 76 0.61 12.18 -6.94
C ALA A 76 1.23 11.00 -6.17
N ALA A 77 0.44 10.34 -5.33
CA ALA A 77 0.87 9.15 -4.60
C ALA A 77 1.21 7.98 -5.55
N LEU A 78 0.38 7.71 -6.56
CA LEU A 78 0.68 6.69 -7.56
C LEU A 78 1.99 6.99 -8.30
N ARG A 79 2.19 8.24 -8.73
CA ARG A 79 3.42 8.64 -9.42
C ARG A 79 4.66 8.42 -8.53
N TYR A 80 4.56 8.74 -7.24
CA TYR A 80 5.64 8.52 -6.28
C TYR A 80 6.09 7.05 -6.24
N TYR A 81 5.15 6.09 -6.21
CA TYR A 81 5.51 4.67 -6.15
C TYR A 81 5.91 4.10 -7.52
N VAL A 82 5.32 4.54 -8.63
CA VAL A 82 5.69 4.05 -9.98
C VAL A 82 7.16 4.33 -10.31
N GLU A 83 7.71 5.42 -9.78
CA GLU A 83 9.12 5.78 -9.93
C GLU A 83 10.06 4.98 -9.00
N ARG A 84 9.51 4.15 -8.09
CA ARG A 84 10.21 3.42 -7.04
C ARG A 84 9.80 1.94 -7.02
N PRO A 85 10.39 1.09 -7.88
CA PRO A 85 9.89 -0.26 -8.13
C PRO A 85 9.86 -1.14 -6.86
N ASP A 86 10.88 -1.05 -6.00
CA ASP A 86 10.93 -1.86 -4.77
C ASP A 86 9.82 -1.44 -3.79
N ALA A 87 9.65 -0.13 -3.56
CA ALA A 87 8.58 0.40 -2.72
C ALA A 87 7.17 0.11 -3.28
N TYR A 88 7.02 0.11 -4.61
CA TYR A 88 5.76 -0.26 -5.26
C TYR A 88 5.39 -1.72 -5.02
N LEU A 89 6.37 -2.63 -5.12
CA LEU A 89 6.15 -4.05 -4.83
C LEU A 89 5.74 -4.28 -3.37
N GLU A 90 6.40 -3.62 -2.43
CA GLU A 90 6.04 -3.69 -1.01
C GLU A 90 4.63 -3.15 -0.76
N LEU A 91 4.29 -1.99 -1.34
CA LEU A 91 2.96 -1.41 -1.26
C LEU A 91 1.90 -2.38 -1.79
N TYR A 92 2.13 -2.96 -2.97
CA TYR A 92 1.16 -3.85 -3.61
C TYR A 92 0.97 -5.15 -2.83
N ASN A 93 2.03 -5.72 -2.27
CA ASN A 93 1.91 -6.88 -1.38
C ASN A 93 1.00 -6.59 -0.18
N ARG A 94 1.12 -5.40 0.44
CA ARG A 94 0.22 -5.00 1.52
C ARG A 94 -1.23 -4.84 1.06
N VAL A 95 -1.47 -4.42 -0.18
CA VAL A 95 -2.83 -4.41 -0.77
C VAL A 95 -3.38 -5.83 -0.88
N LEU A 96 -2.58 -6.79 -1.36
CA LEU A 96 -2.99 -8.19 -1.45
C LEU A 96 -3.27 -8.80 -0.08
N ASP A 97 -2.44 -8.50 0.93
CA ASP A 97 -2.65 -8.94 2.30
C ASP A 97 -3.97 -8.38 2.84
N HIS A 98 -4.22 -7.08 2.66
CA HIS A 98 -5.47 -6.44 3.08
C HIS A 98 -6.69 -7.04 2.39
N LEU A 99 -6.62 -7.32 1.09
CA LEU A 99 -7.71 -7.99 0.36
C LEU A 99 -7.93 -9.42 0.86
N THR A 100 -6.86 -10.13 1.19
CA THR A 100 -6.94 -11.48 1.75
C THR A 100 -7.62 -11.46 3.11
N GLU A 101 -7.26 -10.51 3.98
CA GLU A 101 -7.89 -10.30 5.28
C GLU A 101 -9.39 -10.01 5.14
N GLU A 102 -9.76 -9.10 4.23
CA GLU A 102 -11.16 -8.78 3.94
C GLU A 102 -11.94 -9.99 3.40
N SER A 103 -11.31 -10.84 2.59
CA SER A 103 -11.95 -12.06 2.07
C SER A 103 -12.15 -13.14 3.14
N MET A 104 -11.26 -13.19 4.13
CA MET A 104 -11.33 -14.14 5.24
C MET A 104 -12.27 -13.68 6.35
N ARG A 105 -12.64 -12.40 6.37
CA ARG A 105 -13.65 -11.87 7.28
C ARG A 105 -14.98 -12.58 6.99
N PRO A 106 -15.46 -13.48 7.88
CA PRO A 106 -16.75 -14.11 7.68
C PRO A 106 -17.81 -13.01 7.60
N ALA A 107 -18.90 -13.25 6.87
CA ALA A 107 -20.10 -12.40 6.87
C ALA A 107 -20.82 -12.41 8.24
N MET A 108 -20.06 -12.36 9.35
CA MET A 108 -20.53 -12.23 10.71
C MET A 108 -20.98 -10.78 10.93
N SER A 109 -22.14 -10.46 10.36
CA SER A 109 -23.06 -9.43 10.84
C SER A 109 -24.40 -9.60 10.12
N ASP A 110 -25.07 -10.72 10.38
CA ASP A 110 -26.53 -10.76 10.31
C ASP A 110 -27.09 -11.36 11.62
N PRO A 111 -27.26 -10.54 12.69
CA PRO A 111 -27.91 -10.98 13.93
C PRO A 111 -29.43 -10.81 13.87
N ALA A 112 -30.09 -11.01 12.71
CA ALA A 112 -31.54 -10.87 12.62
C ALA A 112 -32.20 -11.76 11.54
N GLY A 113 -32.41 -13.05 11.86
CA GLY A 113 -33.38 -13.92 11.19
C GLY A 113 -34.08 -14.84 12.20
N PRO A 114 -35.42 -14.88 12.26
CA PRO A 114 -36.16 -15.28 13.46
C PRO A 114 -36.09 -16.78 13.75
N SER A 115 -35.89 -17.11 15.02
CA SER A 115 -36.15 -18.42 15.59
C SER A 115 -37.67 -18.70 15.58
N GLU A 116 -38.20 -19.15 14.45
CA GLU A 116 -39.54 -19.75 14.42
C GLU A 116 -39.37 -21.27 14.26
N PRO A 117 -39.72 -22.09 15.28
CA PRO A 117 -39.68 -23.53 15.14
C PRO A 117 -40.78 -23.98 14.16
N PRO A 118 -40.55 -25.04 13.36
CA PRO A 118 -41.55 -25.51 12.41
C PRO A 118 -42.82 -25.96 13.14
N PRO A 119 -44.03 -25.72 12.57
CA PRO A 119 -45.26 -26.23 13.17
C PRO A 119 -45.23 -27.77 13.17
N SER A 120 -45.50 -28.34 14.34
CA SER A 120 -45.61 -29.79 14.49
C SER A 120 -46.93 -30.31 13.88
N PRO A 121 -46.93 -31.49 13.23
CA PRO A 121 -48.15 -32.14 12.77
C PRO A 121 -49.01 -32.70 13.91
#